data_AF-A0A9X6MF29-F1
#
_entry.id   AF-A0A9X6MF29-F1
#
_cell.length_a   1.000
_cell.length_b   1.000
_cell.length_c   1.000
_cell.angle_alpha   90.00
_cell.angle_beta   90.00
_cell.angle_gamma   90.00
#
_symmetry.space_group_name_H-M   'P 1'
#
loop_
_entity.id
_entity.type
_entity.pdbx_description
1 polymer ?
#
loop_
_entity_poly.entity_id
_entity_poly.type
_entity_poly.pdbx_seq_one_letter_code
_entity_poly.pdbx_strand_id
1 'polypeptide(L)'
;MSKKFWQEKVFWKQSGDITGHGSLCARINGEHYVIGKENPNNIFAGYGGRKYFIQFINGPHKGKKVVTQNLWHQGAIMDSFKESLPDNAVFLNAE
;
A
#
# COMPACT_ATOMS: atom_id res chain seq x y z
N MET A 1 -8.61 -11.93 9.18
CA MET A 1 -8.97 -11.42 7.82
C MET A 1 -9.57 -12.55 7.00
N SER A 2 -10.56 -12.29 6.14
CA SER A 2 -11.27 -13.31 5.38
C SER A 2 -10.68 -13.51 3.97
N LYS A 3 -10.99 -14.65 3.32
CA LYS A 3 -10.63 -14.90 1.92
C LYS A 3 -11.20 -13.83 0.97
N LYS A 4 -12.43 -13.37 1.24
CA LYS A 4 -13.10 -12.29 0.47
C LYS A 4 -12.32 -10.98 0.52
N PHE A 5 -11.77 -10.63 1.68
CA PHE A 5 -10.94 -9.43 1.84
C PHE A 5 -9.70 -9.47 0.94
N TRP A 6 -8.99 -10.60 0.88
CA TRP A 6 -7.80 -10.73 0.05
C TRP A 6 -8.11 -10.81 -1.45
N GLN A 7 -9.24 -11.41 -1.83
CA GLN A 7 -9.72 -11.38 -3.22
C GLN A 7 -9.96 -9.95 -3.73
N GLU A 8 -10.47 -9.05 -2.88
CA GLU A 8 -10.58 -7.64 -3.22
C GLU A 8 -9.22 -7.00 -3.50
N LYS A 9 -8.17 -7.35 -2.73
CA LYS A 9 -6.82 -6.80 -2.97
C LYS A 9 -6.21 -7.32 -4.26
N VAL A 10 -6.50 -8.57 -4.63
CA VAL A 10 -6.14 -9.12 -5.95
C VAL A 10 -6.84 -8.33 -7.07
N PHE A 11 -8.11 -8.00 -6.89
CA PHE A 11 -8.84 -7.14 -7.83
C PHE A 11 -8.18 -5.76 -7.95
N TRP A 12 -7.82 -5.10 -6.83
CA TRP A 12 -7.11 -3.80 -6.88
C TRP A 12 -5.76 -3.89 -7.60
N LYS A 13 -5.00 -4.97 -7.43
CA LYS A 13 -3.78 -5.22 -8.20
C LYS A 13 -4.07 -5.33 -9.69
N GLN A 14 -5.11 -6.07 -10.08
CA GLN A 14 -5.52 -6.19 -11.49
C GLN A 14 -6.01 -4.86 -12.08
N SER A 15 -6.59 -3.99 -11.24
CA SER A 15 -6.96 -2.62 -11.59
C SER A 15 -5.80 -1.61 -11.54
N GLY A 16 -4.56 -2.10 -11.47
CA GLY A 16 -3.36 -1.28 -11.57
C GLY A 16 -2.80 -0.81 -10.24
N ASP A 17 -2.96 -1.59 -9.16
CA ASP A 17 -2.53 -1.26 -7.79
C ASP A 17 -3.25 -0.02 -7.20
N ILE A 18 -4.54 0.09 -7.48
CA ILE A 18 -5.38 1.23 -7.07
C ILE A 18 -6.67 0.73 -6.41
N THR A 19 -7.10 1.41 -5.33
CA THR A 19 -8.39 1.12 -4.67
C THR A 19 -9.57 1.67 -5.48
N GLY A 20 -10.79 1.26 -5.15
CA GLY A 20 -12.01 1.83 -5.75
C GLY A 20 -12.17 3.36 -5.57
N HIS A 21 -11.36 3.99 -4.71
CA HIS A 21 -11.35 5.43 -4.46
C HIS A 21 -10.12 6.14 -5.04
N GLY A 22 -9.32 5.47 -5.87
CA GLY A 22 -8.15 6.06 -6.52
C GLY A 22 -6.89 6.15 -5.65
N SER A 23 -6.88 5.53 -4.47
CA SER A 23 -5.70 5.49 -3.60
C SER A 23 -4.72 4.40 -4.05
N LEU A 24 -3.42 4.63 -3.89
CA LEU A 24 -2.38 3.67 -4.31
C LEU A 24 -2.27 2.52 -3.30
N CYS A 25 -1.99 1.31 -3.78
CA CYS A 25 -1.73 0.14 -2.97
C CYS A 25 -0.24 -0.24 -3.01
N ALA A 26 0.39 -0.32 -1.84
CA ALA A 26 1.76 -0.78 -1.70
C ALA A 26 1.78 -2.14 -0.99
N ARG A 27 2.64 -3.04 -1.47
CA ARG A 27 2.95 -4.33 -0.84
C ARG A 27 4.44 -4.39 -0.60
N ILE A 28 4.82 -4.51 0.67
CA ILE A 28 6.18 -4.35 1.15
C ILE A 28 6.43 -5.42 2.21
N ASN A 29 7.42 -6.29 2.00
CA ASN A 29 7.79 -7.37 2.92
C ASN A 29 6.61 -8.29 3.28
N GLY A 30 5.73 -8.57 2.32
CA GLY A 30 4.54 -9.41 2.55
C GLY A 30 3.41 -8.72 3.33
N GLU A 31 3.49 -7.41 3.57
CA GLU A 31 2.45 -6.60 4.21
C GLU A 31 1.72 -5.76 3.17
N HIS A 32 0.40 -5.54 3.35
CA HIS A 32 -0.40 -4.70 2.45
C HIS A 32 -0.71 -3.33 3.06
N TYR A 33 -0.58 -2.28 2.24
CA TYR A 33 -0.83 -0.90 2.62
C TYR A 33 -1.66 -0.15 1.59
N VAL A 34 -2.44 0.82 2.05
CA VAL A 34 -3.10 1.83 1.19
C VAL A 34 -2.52 3.19 1.52
N ILE A 35 -2.06 3.89 0.48
CA ILE A 35 -1.56 5.27 0.59
C ILE A 35 -2.74 6.20 0.38
N GLY A 36 -3.26 6.73 1.49
CA GLY A 36 -4.39 7.65 1.46
C GLY A 36 -3.98 9.03 0.93
N LYS A 37 -4.99 9.83 0.52
CA LYS A 37 -4.76 11.22 0.16
C LYS A 37 -4.26 12.00 1.38
N GLU A 38 -3.20 12.79 1.21
CA GLU A 38 -2.75 13.71 2.25
C GLU A 38 -3.85 14.74 2.54
N ASN A 39 -4.13 14.96 3.81
CA ASN A 39 -5.04 16.01 4.25
C ASN A 39 -4.44 16.67 5.50
N PRO A 40 -3.95 17.92 5.40
CA PRO A 40 -3.32 18.61 6.53
C PRO A 40 -4.30 18.87 7.68
N ASN A 41 -5.61 18.77 7.44
CA ASN A 41 -6.64 18.96 8.46
C ASN A 41 -7.10 17.63 9.10
N ASN A 42 -6.56 16.49 8.68
CA ASN A 42 -6.95 15.20 9.23
C ASN A 42 -6.09 14.84 10.45
N ILE A 43 -6.70 14.95 11.63
CA ILE A 43 -6.13 14.57 12.93
C ILE A 43 -5.79 13.07 13.04
N PHE A 44 -6.32 12.22 12.15
CA PHE A 44 -6.02 10.79 12.07
C PHE A 44 -5.14 10.47 10.86
N ALA A 45 -3.96 11.09 10.78
CA ALA A 45 -2.94 10.72 9.80
C ALA A 45 -2.49 9.26 10.07
N GLY A 46 -2.58 8.39 9.05
CA GLY A 46 -2.23 6.97 9.15
C GLY A 46 -0.86 6.74 9.83
N TYR A 47 -0.82 5.87 10.85
CA TYR A 47 0.37 5.59 11.67
C TYR A 47 0.88 6.78 12.54
N GLY A 48 -0.04 7.62 13.05
CA GLY A 48 0.29 8.64 14.05
C GLY A 48 1.12 9.82 13.49
N GLY A 49 1.02 10.08 12.18
CA GLY A 49 1.71 11.20 11.52
C GLY A 49 3.19 10.94 11.19
N ARG A 50 3.69 9.70 11.34
CA ARG A 50 5.04 9.37 10.88
C ARG A 50 5.14 9.51 9.36
N LYS A 51 6.20 10.16 8.89
CA LYS A 51 6.54 10.22 7.46
C LYS A 51 7.15 8.88 7.01
N TYR A 52 6.59 8.35 5.93
CA TYR A 52 7.08 7.17 5.24
C TYR A 52 7.58 7.55 3.85
N PHE A 53 8.74 7.01 3.49
CA PHE A 53 9.32 7.13 2.16
C PHE A 53 9.18 5.77 1.48
N ILE A 54 8.45 5.73 0.38
CA ILE A 54 8.11 4.49 -0.33
C ILE A 54 8.58 4.63 -1.78
N GLN A 55 9.23 3.59 -2.29
CA GLN A 55 9.55 3.49 -3.72
C GLN A 55 8.89 2.25 -4.31
N PHE A 56 8.10 2.44 -5.36
CA PHE A 56 7.57 1.34 -6.15
C PHE A 56 8.67 0.74 -7.03
N ILE A 57 8.89 -0.56 -6.89
CA ILE A 57 9.93 -1.32 -7.60
C ILE A 57 9.36 -2.17 -8.75
N ASN A 58 8.05 -2.42 -8.74
CA ASN A 58 7.34 -3.24 -9.73
C ASN A 58 5.95 -2.67 -10.04
N GLY A 59 5.29 -3.27 -11.04
CA GLY A 59 3.92 -2.94 -11.42
C GLY A 59 3.78 -1.60 -12.15
N PRO A 60 2.54 -1.10 -12.30
CA PRO A 60 2.23 0.12 -13.06
C PRO A 60 2.87 1.40 -12.53
N HIS A 61 3.32 1.38 -11.27
CA HIS A 61 3.92 2.54 -10.61
C HIS A 61 5.44 2.42 -10.45
N LYS A 62 6.09 1.43 -11.07
CA LYS A 62 7.54 1.23 -10.98
C LYS A 62 8.32 2.52 -11.20
N GLY A 63 9.24 2.82 -10.29
CA GLY A 63 10.07 4.03 -10.29
C GLY A 63 9.45 5.21 -9.53
N LYS A 64 8.14 5.18 -9.22
CA LYS A 64 7.48 6.23 -8.45
C LYS A 64 7.96 6.22 -7.00
N LYS A 65 8.34 7.40 -6.50
CA LYS A 65 8.61 7.66 -5.08
C LYS A 65 7.42 8.39 -4.47
N VAL A 66 7.05 8.02 -3.25
CA VAL A 66 5.96 8.63 -2.48
C VAL A 66 6.44 8.93 -1.08
N VAL A 67 6.19 10.14 -0.63
CA VAL A 67 6.33 10.55 0.78
C VAL A 67 4.93 10.73 1.33
N THR A 68 4.59 10.02 2.40
CA THR A 68 3.24 10.07 2.98
C THR A 68 3.25 10.00 4.49
N GLN A 69 2.31 10.70 5.12
CA GLN A 69 1.97 10.57 6.54
C GLN A 69 0.62 9.86 6.72
N ASN A 70 0.01 9.38 5.62
CA ASN A 70 -1.30 8.78 5.59
C ASN A 70 -1.25 7.34 5.06
N LEU A 71 -0.39 6.53 5.68
CA LEU A 71 -0.19 5.13 5.32
C LEU A 71 -1.10 4.22 6.16
N TRP A 72 -2.03 3.53 5.51
CA TRP A 72 -2.99 2.63 6.15
C TRP A 72 -2.53 1.19 6.03
N HIS A 73 -2.06 0.61 7.13
CA HIS A 73 -1.72 -0.82 7.18
C HIS A 73 -2.99 -1.66 7.17
N GLN A 74 -3.08 -2.58 6.21
CA GLN A 74 -4.21 -3.48 6.02
C GLN A 74 -3.94 -4.88 6.59
N GLY A 75 -2.69 -5.18 6.96
CA GLY A 75 -2.26 -6.43 7.56
C GLY A 75 -1.38 -7.30 6.66
N ALA A 76 -0.89 -8.40 7.25
CA ALA A 76 0.00 -9.35 6.62
C ALA A 76 -0.73 -10.17 5.55
N ILE A 77 -0.14 -10.28 4.37
CA ILE A 77 -0.69 -11.03 3.24
C ILE A 77 -0.69 -12.51 3.60
N MET A 78 -1.88 -13.11 3.54
CA MET A 78 -2.07 -14.54 3.80
C MET A 78 -1.26 -15.38 2.83
N ASP A 79 -0.68 -16.49 3.30
CA ASP A 79 0.25 -17.31 2.51
C ASP A 79 -0.31 -17.73 1.14
N SER A 80 -1.58 -18.14 1.09
CA SER A 80 -2.28 -18.53 -0.15
C SER A 80 -2.46 -17.40 -1.16
N PHE A 81 -2.15 -16.16 -0.80
CA PHE A 81 -2.23 -14.98 -1.66
C PHE A 81 -0.87 -14.35 -1.98
N LYS A 82 0.24 -14.81 -1.37
CA LYS A 82 1.57 -14.21 -1.58
C LYS A 82 2.01 -14.23 -3.05
N GLU A 83 1.70 -15.32 -3.77
CA GLU A 83 2.01 -15.42 -5.21
C GLU A 83 1.17 -14.45 -6.04
N SER A 84 -0.10 -14.23 -5.66
CA SER A 84 -1.00 -13.32 -6.37
C SER A 84 -0.74 -11.84 -6.03
N LEU A 85 -0.21 -11.58 -4.84
CA LEU A 85 0.06 -10.27 -4.28
C LEU A 85 1.55 -10.13 -3.90
N PRO A 86 2.47 -10.23 -4.88
CA PRO A 86 3.89 -10.03 -4.61
C PRO A 86 4.17 -8.58 -4.24
N ASP A 87 5.28 -8.37 -3.55
CA ASP A 87 5.75 -7.03 -3.20
C ASP A 87 5.96 -6.18 -4.46
N ASN A 88 5.46 -4.95 -4.39
CA ASN A 88 5.59 -3.96 -5.48
C ASN A 88 6.34 -2.70 -5.06
N ALA A 89 6.68 -2.57 -3.78
CA ALA A 89 7.34 -1.41 -3.22
C ALA A 89 8.30 -1.78 -2.09
N VAL A 90 9.13 -0.82 -1.70
CA VAL A 90 10.03 -0.89 -0.54
C VAL A 90 9.92 0.39 0.28
N PHE A 91 10.17 0.28 1.59
CA PHE A 91 10.46 1.45 2.41
C PHE A 91 11.88 1.92 2.14
N LEU A 92 12.06 3.23 1.99
CA LEU A 92 13.36 3.87 1.99
C LEU A 92 13.67 4.37 3.40
N ASN A 93 14.95 4.43 3.75
CA ASN A 93 15.39 5.15 4.94
C ASN A 93 15.02 6.62 4.79
N ALA A 94 14.55 7.25 5.87
CA ALA A 94 14.46 8.70 5.91
C ALA A 94 15.88 9.27 5.77
N GLU A 95 16.07 10.19 4.83
CA GLU A 95 17.26 11.05 4.83
C GLU A 95 17.26 11.96 6.06
#